data_AF-A0A6J7N4P1-F1
#
_entry.id   AF-A0A6J7N4P1-F1
#
_cell.length_a   1.000
_cell.length_b   1.000
_cell.length_c   1.000
_cell.angle_alpha   90.00
_cell.angle_beta   90.00
_cell.angle_gamma   90.00
#
_symmetry.space_group_name_H-M   'P 1'
#
loop_
_entity.id
_entity.type
_entity.pdbx_description
1 polymer ?
#
loop_
_entity_poly.entity_id
_entity_poly.type
_entity_poly.pdbx_seq_one_letter_code
_entity_poly.pdbx_strand_id
1 'polypeptide(L)'
;MLIISKPDLLGAHRLDQVLILLEKTAMRAKLGFLLNMKSQGKKGDGEEARFLSSITPLRPGSMRVLARDGRSVQASEEARSTLIEANERSPLRKSLAKIASELAR
;
A
#
# COMPACT_ATOMS: atom_id res chain seq x y z
N MET A 1 -8.58 -10.42 -2.64
CA MET A 1 -7.26 -10.56 -1.96
C MET A 1 -6.50 -9.26 -2.09
N LEU A 2 -5.78 -8.81 -1.06
CA LEU A 2 -5.01 -7.57 -1.09
C LEU A 2 -3.51 -7.86 -0.95
N ILE A 3 -2.69 -7.32 -1.85
CA ILE A 3 -1.22 -7.39 -1.83
C ILE A 3 -0.69 -6.01 -1.45
N ILE A 4 0.18 -5.96 -0.45
CA ILE A 4 0.76 -4.72 0.06
C ILE A 4 2.26 -4.76 -0.17
N SER A 5 2.83 -3.72 -0.78
CA SER A 5 4.28 -3.58 -0.95
C SER A 5 4.76 -2.18 -0.56
N LYS A 6 6.05 -2.08 -0.22
CA LYS A 6 6.75 -0.83 0.03
C LYS A 6 7.52 -0.41 -1.22
N PRO A 7 7.79 0.89 -1.41
CA PRO A 7 8.54 1.39 -2.56
C PRO A 7 10.06 1.18 -2.46
N ASP A 8 10.57 0.61 -1.37
CA ASP A 8 11.99 0.33 -1.22
C ASP A 8 12.45 -0.83 -2.12
N LEU A 9 13.77 -0.95 -2.31
CA LEU A 9 14.37 -1.93 -3.24
C LEU A 9 13.95 -3.36 -2.89
N LEU A 10 13.89 -3.69 -1.60
CA LEU A 10 13.51 -5.02 -1.14
C LEU A 10 12.02 -5.30 -1.38
N GLY A 11 11.16 -4.32 -1.12
CA GLY A 11 9.73 -4.39 -1.39
C GLY A 11 9.41 -4.55 -2.86
N ALA A 12 10.10 -3.81 -3.73
CA ALA A 12 9.97 -3.94 -5.18
C ALA A 12 10.43 -5.34 -5.65
N HIS A 13 11.61 -5.80 -5.22
CA HIS A 13 12.13 -7.11 -5.61
C HIS A 13 11.20 -8.26 -5.18
N ARG A 14 10.70 -8.22 -3.93
CA ARG A 14 9.76 -9.23 -3.43
C ARG A 14 8.42 -9.17 -4.14
N LEU A 15 7.96 -7.97 -4.50
CA LEU A 15 6.75 -7.82 -5.30
C LEU A 15 6.92 -8.50 -6.66
N ASP A 16 8.02 -8.28 -7.38
CA ASP A 16 8.28 -8.91 -8.68
C ASP A 16 8.23 -10.44 -8.59
N GLN A 17 8.82 -11.02 -7.55
CA GLN A 17 8.75 -12.48 -7.32
C GLN A 17 7.31 -12.97 -7.14
N VAL A 18 6.52 -12.24 -6.36
CA VAL A 18 5.10 -12.55 -6.16
C VAL A 18 4.32 -12.40 -7.46
N LEU A 19 4.56 -11.34 -8.24
CA LEU A 19 3.89 -11.11 -9.52
C LEU A 19 4.14 -12.27 -10.50
N ILE A 20 5.38 -12.73 -10.63
CA ILE A 20 5.75 -13.89 -11.46
C ILE A 20 4.99 -15.16 -11.05
N LEU A 21 4.81 -15.39 -9.74
CA LEU A 21 4.06 -16.54 -9.23
C LEU A 21 2.56 -16.40 -9.51
N LEU A 22 2.02 -15.19 -9.40
CA LEU A 22 0.61 -14.91 -9.67
C LEU A 22 0.26 -15.08 -11.14
N GLU A 23 1.14 -14.67 -12.07
CA GLU A 23 0.94 -14.88 -13.50
C GLU A 23 0.88 -16.36 -13.87
N LYS A 24 1.67 -17.20 -13.20
CA LYS A 24 1.73 -18.65 -13.43
C LYS A 24 0.60 -19.42 -12.75
N THR A 25 -0.12 -18.78 -11.83
CA THR A 25 -1.17 -19.42 -11.06
C THR A 25 -2.53 -19.05 -11.64
N ALA A 26 -3.35 -20.04 -12.00
CA ALA A 26 -4.73 -19.80 -12.44
C ALA A 26 -5.60 -19.35 -11.25
N MET A 27 -5.53 -18.07 -10.89
CA MET A 27 -6.35 -17.49 -9.83
C MET A 27 -7.61 -16.84 -10.38
N ARG A 28 -8.77 -17.18 -9.80
CA ARG A 28 -10.06 -16.54 -10.11
C ARG A 28 -10.33 -15.28 -9.29
N ALA A 29 -9.51 -14.99 -8.27
CA ALA A 29 -9.74 -13.88 -7.35
C ALA A 29 -9.31 -12.54 -7.97
N LYS A 30 -10.14 -11.50 -7.81
CA LYS A 30 -9.73 -10.12 -8.12
C LYS A 30 -8.65 -9.67 -7.13
N LEU A 31 -7.52 -9.26 -7.70
CA LEU A 31 -6.36 -8.78 -6.94
C LEU A 31 -6.47 -7.27 -6.70
N GLY A 32 -6.36 -6.86 -5.44
CA GLY A 32 -6.12 -5.47 -5.06
C GLY A 32 -4.66 -5.27 -4.71
N PHE A 33 -4.12 -4.09 -5.02
CA PHE A 33 -2.74 -3.72 -4.72
C PHE A 33 -2.70 -2.43 -3.92
N LEU A 34 -1.79 -2.37 -2.95
CA LEU A 34 -1.56 -1.19 -2.12
C LEU A 34 -0.07 -0.89 -2.04
N LEU A 35 0.32 0.31 -2.50
CA LEU A 35 1.64 0.87 -2.26
C LEU A 35 1.65 1.56 -0.89
N ASN A 36 2.34 0.96 0.07
CA ASN A 36 2.44 1.47 1.42
C ASN A 36 3.71 2.32 1.59
N MET A 37 3.65 3.34 2.45
CA MET A 37 4.77 4.21 2.79
C MET A 37 5.36 4.99 1.60
N LYS A 38 4.52 5.41 0.65
CA LYS A 38 4.95 6.28 -0.46
C LYS A 38 5.62 7.54 0.07
N SER A 39 6.79 7.86 -0.47
CA SER A 39 7.50 9.11 -0.19
C SER A 39 6.71 10.33 -0.66
N GLN A 40 7.10 11.52 -0.21
CA GLN A 40 6.51 12.79 -0.67
C GLN A 40 7.25 13.32 -1.92
N GLY A 41 6.57 14.16 -2.69
CA GLY A 41 7.11 14.85 -3.87
C GLY A 41 7.54 13.91 -5.01
N LYS A 42 8.43 14.41 -5.89
CA LYS A 42 8.86 13.72 -7.12
C LYS A 42 9.35 12.29 -6.91
N LYS A 43 10.01 12.03 -5.76
CA LYS A 43 10.45 10.68 -5.41
C LYS A 43 9.24 9.75 -5.26
N GLY A 44 8.24 10.16 -4.50
CA GLY A 44 7.00 9.41 -4.33
C GLY A 44 6.28 9.16 -5.66
N ASP A 45 6.25 10.16 -6.53
CA ASP A 45 5.60 10.02 -7.84
C ASP A 45 6.33 8.97 -8.71
N GLY A 46 7.66 8.93 -8.66
CA GLY A 46 8.46 7.89 -9.31
C GLY A 46 8.26 6.49 -8.70
N GLU A 47 8.13 6.41 -7.38
CA GLU A 47 7.81 5.16 -6.67
C GLU A 47 6.43 4.61 -7.09
N GLU A 48 5.44 5.50 -7.18
CA GLU A 48 4.08 5.15 -7.60
C GLU A 48 4.01 4.71 -9.06
N ALA A 49 4.69 5.42 -9.96
CA ALA A 49 4.75 5.06 -11.37
C ALA A 49 5.39 3.68 -11.60
N ARG A 50 6.49 3.37 -10.90
CA ARG A 50 7.14 2.05 -10.95
C ARG A 50 6.27 0.94 -10.40
N PHE A 51 5.56 1.20 -9.29
CA PHE A 51 4.63 0.24 -8.73
C PHE A 51 3.49 -0.04 -9.71
N LEU A 52 2.89 1.00 -10.29
CA LEU A 52 1.82 0.88 -11.27
C LEU A 52 2.26 0.08 -12.50
N SER A 53 3.45 0.38 -13.06
CA SER A 53 3.97 -0.35 -14.22
C SER A 53 4.15 -1.83 -13.93
N SER A 54 4.58 -2.18 -12.71
CA SER A 54 4.84 -3.57 -12.33
C SER A 54 3.55 -4.38 -12.20
N ILE A 55 2.48 -3.80 -11.66
CA ILE A 55 1.22 -4.53 -11.42
C ILE A 55 0.26 -4.53 -12.61
N THR A 56 0.43 -3.60 -13.57
CA THR A 56 -0.48 -3.43 -14.73
C THR A 56 -0.70 -4.72 -15.55
N PRO A 57 0.32 -5.56 -15.81
CA PRO A 57 0.13 -6.83 -16.54
C PRO A 57 -0.91 -7.77 -15.91
N LEU A 58 -1.04 -7.75 -14.58
CA LEU A 58 -2.01 -8.56 -13.84
C LEU A 58 -3.45 -8.00 -13.87
N ARG A 59 -3.68 -6.84 -14.51
CA ARG A 59 -5.00 -6.18 -14.61
C ARG A 59 -5.67 -6.05 -13.24
N PRO A 60 -5.07 -5.28 -12.32
CA PRO A 60 -5.50 -5.23 -10.93
C PRO A 60 -6.95 -4.72 -10.82
N GLY A 61 -7.74 -5.33 -9.92
CA GLY A 61 -9.10 -4.89 -9.66
C GLY A 61 -9.16 -3.57 -8.85
N SER A 62 -8.09 -3.24 -8.14
CA SER A 62 -7.91 -1.94 -7.49
C SER A 62 -6.44 -1.65 -7.23
N MET A 63 -6.05 -0.39 -7.27
CA MET A 63 -4.74 0.11 -6.86
C MET A 63 -4.93 1.27 -5.89
N ARG A 64 -4.22 1.22 -4.76
CA ARG A 64 -4.30 2.20 -3.69
C ARG A 64 -2.91 2.61 -3.23
N VAL A 65 -2.82 3.78 -2.61
CA VAL A 65 -1.56 4.35 -2.14
C VAL A 65 -1.75 4.89 -0.73
N LEU A 66 -0.81 4.57 0.16
CA LEU A 66 -0.68 5.18 1.48
C LEU A 66 0.63 5.95 1.55
N ALA A 67 0.51 7.26 1.82
CA ALA A 67 1.66 8.10 2.07
C ALA A 67 2.35 7.68 3.38
N ARG A 68 3.67 7.85 3.43
CA ARG A 68 4.45 7.67 4.65
C ARG A 68 4.05 8.71 5.70
N ASP A 69 3.75 8.25 6.91
CA ASP A 69 3.48 9.08 8.08
C ASP A 69 4.29 8.58 9.29
N GLY A 70 5.60 8.82 9.25
CA GLY A 70 6.52 8.30 10.28
C GLY A 70 6.22 8.84 11.67
N ARG A 71 5.82 10.12 11.78
CA ARG A 71 5.55 10.76 13.08
C ARG A 71 4.35 10.14 13.78
N SER A 72 3.22 9.99 13.08
CA SER A 72 2.02 9.44 13.71
C SER A 72 2.18 7.95 14.01
N VAL A 73 2.87 7.20 13.14
CA VAL A 73 3.19 5.79 13.39
C VAL A 73 4.08 5.64 14.61
N GLN A 74 5.19 6.37 14.69
CA GLN A 74 6.09 6.32 15.84
C GLN A 74 5.37 6.69 17.14
N ALA A 75 4.58 7.77 17.15
CA ALA A 75 3.81 8.16 18.32
C ALA A 75 2.83 7.05 18.77
N SER A 76 2.19 6.36 17.82
CA SER A 76 1.29 5.24 18.14
C SER A 76 2.03 4.01 18.66
N GLU A 77 3.22 3.71 18.11
CA GLU A 77 4.06 2.61 18.59
C GLU A 77 4.58 2.89 20.00
N GLU A 78 5.04 4.11 20.29
CA GLU A 78 5.51 4.54 21.61
C GLU A 78 4.38 4.49 22.65
N ALA A 79 3.16 4.91 22.27
CA ALA A 79 1.98 4.84 23.11
C ALA A 79 1.38 3.43 23.23
N ARG A 80 1.88 2.45 22.47
CA ARG A 80 1.31 1.08 22.33
C ARG A 80 -0.18 1.10 22.03
N SER A 81 -0.62 2.05 21.23
CA SER A 81 -2.00 2.24 20.85
C SER A 81 -2.15 2.21 19.34
N THR A 82 -3.37 2.09 18.86
CA THR A 82 -3.65 2.19 17.42
C THR A 82 -3.43 3.62 16.93
N LEU A 83 -3.28 3.79 15.60
CA LEU A 83 -3.12 5.10 14.99
C LEU A 83 -4.33 6.01 15.23
N ILE A 84 -5.54 5.44 15.33
CA ILE A 84 -6.75 6.21 15.63
C ILE A 84 -6.73 6.73 17.07
N GLU A 85 -6.30 5.93 18.04
CA GLU A 85 -6.19 6.32 19.44
C GLU A 85 -5.06 7.33 19.68
N ALA A 86 -3.91 7.15 19.02
CA ALA A 86 -2.76 8.03 19.19
C ALA A 86 -2.92 9.37 18.47
N ASN A 87 -3.51 9.36 17.27
CA ASN A 87 -3.68 10.55 16.45
C ASN A 87 -4.88 10.44 15.51
N GLU A 88 -6.05 10.78 16.04
CA GLU A 88 -7.30 10.83 15.27
C GLU A 88 -7.21 11.74 14.04
N ARG A 89 -6.35 12.76 14.04
CA ARG A 89 -6.25 13.73 12.93
C ARG A 89 -5.23 13.33 11.86
N SER A 90 -4.47 12.24 12.07
CA SER A 90 -3.44 11.75 11.14
C SER A 90 -3.98 11.60 9.71
N PRO A 91 -3.26 12.12 8.69
CA PRO A 91 -3.58 11.86 7.29
C PRO A 91 -3.56 10.38 6.94
N LEU A 92 -2.65 9.59 7.52
CA LEU A 92 -2.60 8.14 7.30
C LEU A 92 -3.87 7.45 7.84
N ARG A 93 -4.35 7.85 9.01
CA ARG A 93 -5.62 7.36 9.59
C ARG A 93 -6.81 7.70 8.68
N LYS A 94 -6.86 8.93 8.15
CA LYS A 94 -7.86 9.35 7.13
C LYS A 94 -7.85 8.43 5.91
N SER A 95 -6.66 8.16 5.36
CA SER A 95 -6.51 7.30 4.19
C SER A 95 -6.92 5.86 4.49
N LEU A 96 -6.53 5.29 5.63
CA LEU A 96 -6.96 3.95 6.05
C LEU A 96 -8.48 3.84 6.20
N ALA A 97 -9.13 4.84 6.82
CA ALA A 97 -10.59 4.88 6.96
C ALA A 97 -11.30 4.94 5.60
N LYS A 98 -10.74 5.68 4.63
CA LYS A 98 -11.24 5.72 3.25
C LYS A 98 -11.11 4.34 2.57
N ILE A 99 -9.97 3.67 2.71
CA ILE A 99 -9.78 2.34 2.12
C ILE A 99 -10.75 1.33 2.74
N ALA A 100 -10.95 1.38 4.06
CA ALA A 100 -11.88 0.50 4.75
C ALA A 100 -13.33 0.70 4.25
N SER A 101 -13.76 1.94 4.05
CA SER A 101 -15.12 2.23 3.54
C SER A 101 -15.31 1.81 2.09
N GLU A 102 -14.25 1.80 1.27
CA GLU A 102 -14.27 1.25 -0.09
C GLU A 102 -14.34 -0.28 -0.11
N LEU A 103 -13.76 -0.96 0.89
CA LEU A 103 -13.75 -2.43 0.99
C LEU A 103 -15.02 -3.02 1.60
N ALA A 104 -15.75 -2.23 2.40
CA ALA A 104 -17.00 -2.66 3.03
C ALA A 104 -18.22 -2.64 2.07
N ARG A 105 -18.02 -2.21 0.82
CA ARG A 105 -19.03 -2.21 -0.24
C ARG A 105 -18.86 -3.42 -1.13
#